data_AF-A0A6L3SV77-F1
#
_entry.id   AF-A0A6L3SV77-F1
#
_cell.length_a   1.000
_cell.length_b   1.000
_cell.length_c   1.000
_cell.angle_alpha   90.00
_cell.angle_beta   90.00
_cell.angle_gamma   90.00
#
_symmetry.space_group_name_H-M   'P 1'
#
loop_
_entity.id
_entity.type
_entity.pdbx_description
1 polymer ?
#
loop_
_entity_poly.entity_id
_entity_poly.type
_entity_poly.pdbx_seq_one_letter_code
_entity_poly.pdbx_strand_id
1 'polypeptide(L)' 'MNKGFGVQVTVPGSGDGAAKVAPVLVVARDEQDAEIVAAQAAGAGAQAEALRELTDEEITEHGLDLQAHGSVTALPVLSL' A
#
# COMPACT_ATOMS: atom_id res chain seq x y z
N MET A 1 8.83 -15.00 -5.87
CA MET A 1 9.63 -14.20 -4.90
C MET A 1 8.82 -12.94 -4.64
N ASN A 2 8.76 -12.44 -3.40
CA ASN A 2 8.00 -11.22 -3.10
C ASN A 2 8.86 -9.99 -3.36
N LYS A 3 8.19 -8.87 -3.59
CA LYS A 3 8.74 -7.55 -3.90
C LYS A 3 8.02 -6.51 -3.07
N GLY A 4 8.66 -5.35 -2.87
CA GLY A 4 8.01 -4.19 -2.30
C GLY A 4 7.29 -3.39 -3.39
N PHE A 5 6.11 -2.88 -3.10
CA PHE A 5 5.35 -2.01 -3.99
C PHE A 5 4.90 -0.75 -3.25
N GLY A 6 5.02 0.40 -3.91
CA GLY A 6 4.32 1.61 -3.52
C GLY A 6 2.90 1.58 -4.07
N VAL A 7 1.91 1.65 -3.19
CA VAL A 7 0.49 1.52 -3.53
C VAL A 7 -0.26 2.74 -3.00
N GLN A 8 -1.15 3.29 -3.83
CA GLN A 8 -2.08 4.33 -3.40
C GLN A 8 -3.41 3.68 -3.02
N VAL A 9 -3.85 3.88 -1.79
CA VAL A 9 -5.15 3.39 -1.32
C VAL A 9 -6.13 4.56 -1.27
N THR A 10 -7.32 4.35 -1.83
CA THR A 10 -8.46 5.27 -1.76
C THR A 10 -9.58 4.62 -0.96
N VAL A 11 -9.87 5.16 0.22
CA VAL A 11 -10.98 4.74 1.06
C VAL A 11 -12.16 5.69 0.83
N PRO A 12 -13.35 5.19 0.43
CA PRO A 12 -14.52 6.04 0.28
C PRO A 12 -14.90 6.65 1.63
N GLY A 13 -15.24 7.94 1.63
CA GLY A 13 -15.78 8.57 2.82
C GLY A 13 -17.13 7.97 3.18
N SER A 14 -17.41 7.81 4.48
CA SER A 14 -18.75 7.43 4.93
C SER A 14 -19.65 8.67 5.00
N GLY A 15 -20.83 8.62 4.36
CA GLY A 15 -21.79 9.73 4.36
C GLY A 15 -21.31 10.94 3.53
N ASP A 16 -21.38 12.14 4.11
CA ASP A 16 -20.92 13.40 3.49
C ASP A 16 -19.38 13.60 3.56
N GLY A 17 -18.63 12.58 3.99
CA GLY A 17 -17.17 12.64 4.08
C GLY A 17 -16.51 12.53 2.70
N ALA A 18 -15.47 13.32 2.46
CA ALA A 18 -14.62 13.16 1.28
C ALA A 18 -13.85 11.83 1.32
N ALA A 19 -13.59 11.26 0.14
CA ALA A 19 -12.71 10.09 0.01
C ALA A 19 -11.32 10.42 0.57
N LYS A 20 -10.72 9.45 1.27
CA LYS A 20 -9.37 9.58 1.83
C LYS A 20 -8.40 8.80 0.96
N VAL A 21 -7.33 9.45 0.55
CA VAL A 21 -6.24 8.83 -0.20
C VAL A 21 -5.02 8.74 0.70
N ALA A 22 -4.39 7.57 0.78
CA ALA A 22 -3.19 7.35 1.56
C ALA A 22 -2.18 6.49 0.78
N PRO A 23 -0.90 6.89 0.70
CA PRO A 23 0.16 6.05 0.18
C PRO A 23 0.56 4.99 1.22
N VAL A 24 0.74 3.76 0.77
CA VAL A 24 1.19 2.63 1.58
C VAL A 24 2.27 1.84 0.84
N LEU A 25 3.11 1.14 1.59
CA LEU A 25 4.07 0.18 1.07
C LEU A 25 3.57 -1.22 1.34
N VAL A 26 3.68 -2.11 0.35
CA VAL A 26 3.14 -3.47 0.41
C VAL A 26 4.19 -4.48 -0.03
N VAL A 27 4.28 -5.60 0.69
CA VAL A 27 5.07 -6.76 0.26
C VAL A 27 4.15 -7.74 -0.46
N ALA A 28 4.33 -7.90 -1.77
CA ALA A 28 3.46 -8.72 -2.64
C ALA A 28 4.25 -9.45 -3.73
N ARG A 29 3.59 -10.36 -4.46
CA ARG A 29 4.23 -11.14 -5.54
C ARG A 29 4.34 -10.36 -6.85
N ASP A 30 3.34 -9.53 -7.13
CA ASP A 30 3.21 -8.70 -8.31
C ASP A 30 2.29 -7.49 -8.00
N GLU A 31 2.10 -6.63 -8.99
CA GLU A 31 1.30 -5.40 -8.86
C GLU A 31 -0.17 -5.70 -8.51
N GLN A 32 -0.78 -6.72 -9.13
CA GLN A 32 -2.18 -7.08 -8.88
C GLN A 32 -2.36 -7.63 -7.46
N ASP A 33 -1.43 -8.46 -7.00
CA ASP A 33 -1.40 -8.99 -5.64
C ASP A 33 -1.20 -7.86 -4.62
N ALA A 34 -0.39 -6.84 -4.95
CA ALA A 34 -0.19 -5.65 -4.10
C ALA A 34 -1.48 -4.83 -3.94
N GLU A 35 -2.21 -4.60 -5.04
CA GLU A 35 -3.50 -3.90 -5.02
C GLU A 35 -4.54 -4.64 -4.17
N ILE A 36 -4.64 -5.96 -4.34
CA ILE A 36 -5.58 -6.78 -3.57
C ILE A 36 -5.27 -6.71 -2.08
N VAL A 37 -4.00 -6.89 -1.69
CA VAL A 37 -3.56 -6.83 -0.29
C VAL A 37 -3.84 -5.46 0.31
N ALA A 38 -3.50 -4.38 -0.40
CA ALA A 38 -3.70 -3.02 0.08
C ALA A 38 -5.18 -2.67 0.26
N ALA A 39 -6.02 -3.02 -0.72
CA ALA A 39 -7.46 -2.78 -0.66
C ALA A 39 -8.10 -3.57 0.50
N GLN A 40 -7.70 -4.83 0.70
CA GLN A 40 -8.18 -5.64 1.82
C GLN A 40 -7.78 -5.06 3.18
N ALA A 41 -6.54 -4.59 3.31
CA ALA A 41 -6.05 -3.97 4.55
C ALA A 41 -6.76 -2.64 4.87
N ALA A 42 -7.17 -1.90 3.83
CA ALA A 42 -7.83 -0.61 3.96
C ALA A 42 -9.33 -0.68 4.32
N GLY A 43 -9.96 -1.83 4.08
CA GLY A 43 -11.34 -2.11 4.47
C GLY A 43 -12.35 -2.12 3.32
N ALA A 44 -13.61 -2.39 3.65
CA ALA A 44 -14.66 -2.64 2.66
C ALA A 44 -14.90 -1.43 1.74
N GLY A 45 -14.88 -1.66 0.43
CA GLY A 45 -15.08 -0.63 -0.58
C GLY A 45 -13.85 0.25 -0.86
N ALA A 46 -12.72 0.00 -0.18
CA ALA A 46 -11.46 0.64 -0.53
C ALA A 46 -10.96 0.15 -1.90
N GLN A 47 -10.34 1.07 -2.63
CA GLN A 47 -9.65 0.80 -3.88
C GLN A 47 -8.16 0.99 -3.66
N ALA A 48 -7.34 0.25 -4.40
CA ALA A 48 -5.90 0.38 -4.36
C ALA A 48 -5.34 0.31 -5.77
N GLU A 49 -4.28 1.08 -6.02
CA GLU A 49 -3.57 1.13 -7.30
C GLU A 49 -2.07 1.01 -7.02
N ALA A 50 -1.42 0.01 -7.61
CA ALA A 50 0.02 -0.12 -7.54
C ALA A 50 0.66 0.95 -8.44
N LEU A 51 1.51 1.79 -7.86
CA LEU A 51 2.16 2.87 -8.59
C LEU A 51 3.50 2.42 -9.20
N ARG A 52 4.26 1.65 -8.42
CA ARG A 52 5.57 1.11 -8.84
C ARG A 52 6.07 0.04 -7.88
N GLU A 53 6.97 -0.79 -8.38
CA GLU A 53 7.87 -1.61 -7.57
C GLU A 53 8.90 -0.71 -6.85
N LEU A 54 9.24 -1.07 -5.62
CA LEU A 54 10.27 -0.42 -4.81
C LEU A 54 11.65 -0.96 -5.16
N THR A 55 12.67 -0.10 -5.03
CA THR A 55 14.06 -0.57 -5.13
C THR A 55 14.51 -1.26 -3.84
N ASP A 56 15.61 -2.00 -3.91
CA ASP A 56 16.19 -2.67 -2.74
C ASP A 56 16.61 -1.66 -1.65
N GLU A 57 17.04 -0.46 -2.05
CA GLU A 57 17.34 0.63 -1.11
C GLU A 57 16.10 1.06 -0.34
N GLU A 58 14.96 1.25 -1.02
CA GLU A 58 13.71 1.69 -0.40
C GLU A 58 13.10 0.61 0.49
N ILE A 59 13.22 -0.66 0.09
CA ILE A 59 12.84 -1.83 0.91
C ILE A 59 13.63 -1.81 2.21
N THR A 60 14.93 -1.54 2.14
CA THR A 60 15.81 -1.49 3.31
C THR A 60 15.53 -0.25 4.18
N GLU A 61 15.35 0.92 3.57
CA GLU A 61 15.05 2.19 4.27
C GLU A 61 13.77 2.10 5.09
N HIS A 62 12.74 1.47 4.52
CA HIS A 62 11.45 1.29 5.18
C HIS A 62 11.37 0.00 6.02
N GLY A 63 12.44 -0.79 6.09
CA GLY A 63 12.52 -2.02 6.89
C GLY A 63 11.49 -3.08 6.47
N LEU A 64 11.16 -3.15 5.18
CA LEU A 64 10.19 -4.10 4.66
C LEU A 64 10.78 -5.52 4.66
N ASP A 65 10.06 -6.45 5.30
CA ASP A 65 10.41 -7.87 5.25
C ASP A 65 9.80 -8.54 4.02
N LEU A 66 10.61 -8.81 3.00
CA LEU A 66 10.18 -9.50 1.79
C LEU A 66 9.72 -10.94 2.04
N GLN A 67 10.03 -11.55 3.19
CA GLN A 67 9.50 -12.87 3.54
C GLN A 67 8.06 -12.77 4.07
N ALA A 68 7.66 -11.61 4.59
CA ALA A 68 6.33 -11.34 5.13
C ALA A 68 5.36 -10.85 4.05
N HIS A 69 4.97 -11.76 3.15
CA HIS A 69 3.89 -11.48 2.18
C HIS A 69 2.63 -10.95 2.88
N GLY A 70 2.01 -9.93 2.29
CA GLY A 70 0.80 -9.31 2.83
C GLY A 70 1.07 -8.22 3.87
N SER A 71 2.34 -7.91 4.19
CA SER A 71 2.68 -6.79 5.05
C SER A 71 2.33 -5.45 4.39
N VAL A 72 1.65 -4.57 5.14
CA VAL A 72 1.25 -3.24 4.70
C VAL A 72 1.75 -2.20 5.69
N THR A 73 2.53 -1.23 5.20
CA THR A 73 3.07 -0.12 5.99
C THR A 73 2.52 1.19 5.46
N ALA A 74 1.73 1.89 6.26
CA ALA A 74 1.26 3.22 5.89
C ALA A 74 2.41 4.22 5.93
N LEU A 75 2.61 4.97 4.85
CA LEU A 75 3.57 6.06 4.87
C LEU A 75 2.94 7.25 5.59
N PRO A 76 3.64 7.90 6.53
CA PRO A 76 3.17 9.15 7.08
C PRO A 76 3.09 10.15 5.93
N VAL A 77 1.87 10.55 5.57
CA VAL A 77 1.64 11.69 4.68
C VAL A 77 2.19 12.89 5.42
N LEU A 78 3.42 13.31 5.06
CA LEU A 78 4.06 14.50 5.60
C LEU A 78 3.03 15.63 5.64
N SER A 79 2.68 16.07 6.84
CA SER A 79 1.98 17.34 7.04
C SER A 79 3.03 18.42 6.82
N LEU A 80 3.15 18.89 5.58
CA LEU A 80 3.87 20.12 5.25
C LEU A 80 3.09 21.33 5.75
#